data_AF-T1ADK0-F1
#
_entry.id   AF-T1ADK0-F1
#
_cell.length_a   1.000
_cell.length_b   1.000
_cell.length_c   1.000
_cell.angle_alpha   90.00
_cell.angle_beta   90.00
_cell.angle_gamma   90.00
#
_symmetry.space_group_name_H-M   'P 1'
#
loop_
_entity.id
_entity.type
_entity.pdbx_description
1 polymer ?
#
loop_
_entity_poly.entity_id
_entity_poly.type
_entity_poly.pdbx_seq_one_letter_code
_entity_poly.pdbx_strand_id
1 'polypeptide(L)'
;MRDDADHAIIHFAGGRFDLDIPAYEPTDDLEKARAWQGGFPERMALWGTAMLARRQLIEKIGALDERIFAYWEDIDYSIRSARAGFRNVMVFDAMIFHAAKPTIATPRDVKPYYFYFMTRNEILM
;
A
#
# COMPACT_ATOMS: atom_id res chain seq x y z
N MET A 1 13.95 14.81 -19.86
CA MET A 1 12.50 14.88 -19.62
C MET A 1 11.88 14.16 -20.80
N ARG A 2 11.47 12.90 -20.62
CA ARG A 2 10.93 12.08 -21.72
C ARG A 2 9.44 12.43 -21.88
N ASP A 3 8.98 12.48 -23.12
CA ASP A 3 7.61 12.78 -23.52
C ASP A 3 6.59 11.93 -22.76
N ASP A 4 5.67 12.63 -22.10
CA ASP A 4 4.70 12.17 -21.10
C ASP A 4 3.35 11.79 -21.77
N ALA A 5 3.39 11.02 -22.86
CA ALA A 5 2.20 10.68 -23.65
C ALA A 5 1.53 9.33 -23.27
N ASP A 6 2.18 8.47 -22.48
CA ASP A 6 1.65 7.15 -22.10
C ASP A 6 1.54 6.97 -20.58
N HIS A 7 0.81 7.87 -19.93
CA HIS A 7 0.38 7.75 -18.52
C HIS A 7 -0.66 6.63 -18.28
N ALA A 8 -0.72 5.62 -19.16
CA ALA A 8 -1.77 4.60 -19.20
C ALA A 8 -1.53 3.41 -18.23
N ILE A 9 -0.41 3.40 -17.51
CA ILE A 9 -0.04 2.28 -16.63
C ILE A 9 -0.44 2.63 -15.20
N ILE A 10 -1.42 1.91 -14.68
CA ILE A 10 -1.75 1.92 -13.26
C ILE A 10 -0.75 1.00 -12.56
N HIS A 11 0.05 1.55 -11.65
CA HIS A 11 0.96 0.74 -10.83
C HIS A 11 0.27 0.17 -9.58
N PHE A 12 -0.80 0.82 -9.13
CA PHE A 12 -1.59 0.42 -7.98
C PHE A 12 -2.98 1.06 -8.04
N ALA A 13 -4.00 0.22 -7.93
CA ALA A 13 -5.41 0.59 -7.85
C ALA A 13 -6.02 0.30 -6.47
N GLY A 14 -5.32 -0.46 -5.62
CA GLY A 14 -5.76 -0.84 -4.29
C GLY A 14 -5.12 -2.14 -3.85
N GLY A 15 -5.31 -2.50 -2.58
CA GLY A 15 -4.92 -3.80 -2.07
C GLY A 15 -5.93 -4.34 -1.07
N ARG A 16 -5.85 -5.63 -0.80
CA ARG A 16 -6.66 -6.31 0.20
C ARG A 16 -5.76 -7.11 1.12
N PHE A 17 -5.98 -7.05 2.43
CA PHE A 17 -5.33 -7.94 3.38
C PHE A 17 -6.34 -8.91 4.00
N ASP A 18 -5.83 -10.02 4.54
CA ASP A 18 -6.60 -10.85 5.46
C ASP A 18 -6.10 -10.62 6.90
N LEU A 19 -7.01 -10.66 7.87
CA LEU A 19 -6.69 -10.51 9.28
C LEU A 19 -6.39 -11.86 9.95
N ASP A 20 -6.93 -12.94 9.38
CA ASP A 20 -6.82 -14.29 9.90
C ASP A 20 -5.58 -15.01 9.35
N ILE A 21 -5.06 -14.53 8.23
CA ILE A 21 -3.86 -15.03 7.54
C ILE A 21 -3.02 -13.80 7.18
N PRO A 22 -1.69 -13.79 7.39
CA PRO A 22 -0.83 -12.65 7.04
C PRO A 22 -0.64 -12.55 5.53
N ALA A 23 -1.73 -12.31 4.80
CA ALA A 23 -1.78 -12.23 3.36
C ALA A 23 -2.15 -10.79 2.96
N TYR A 24 -1.39 -10.25 2.03
CA TYR A 24 -1.64 -8.97 1.38
C TYR A 24 -1.61 -9.17 -0.13
N GLU A 25 -2.67 -8.71 -0.80
CA GLU A 25 -2.85 -8.85 -2.24
C GLU A 25 -3.04 -7.46 -2.87
N PRO A 26 -2.02 -6.90 -3.55
CA PRO A 26 -2.18 -5.67 -4.33
C PRO A 26 -2.91 -5.95 -5.66
N THR A 27 -3.44 -4.89 -6.27
CA THR A 27 -3.91 -4.91 -7.65
C THR A 27 -3.67 -3.57 -8.35
N ASP A 28 -3.43 -3.63 -9.65
CA ASP A 28 -3.44 -2.51 -10.61
C ASP A 28 -4.76 -2.43 -11.39
N ASP A 29 -5.68 -3.38 -11.18
CA ASP A 29 -7.00 -3.44 -11.83
C ASP A 29 -8.03 -2.65 -10.99
N LEU A 30 -8.56 -1.58 -11.58
CA LEU A 30 -9.56 -0.71 -10.96
C LEU A 30 -10.87 -1.44 -10.67
N GLU A 31 -11.33 -2.32 -11.54
CA GLU A 31 -12.61 -3.04 -11.35
C GLU A 31 -12.46 -4.06 -10.22
N LYS A 32 -11.31 -4.75 -10.15
CA LYS A 32 -10.99 -5.64 -9.03
C LYS A 32 -10.92 -4.87 -7.72
N ALA A 33 -10.27 -3.71 -7.70
CA ALA A 33 -10.18 -2.87 -6.50
C ALA A 33 -11.56 -2.34 -6.06
N ARG A 34 -12.42 -1.92 -7.00
CA ARG A 34 -13.81 -1.52 -6.73
C ARG A 34 -14.62 -2.67 -6.14
N ALA A 35 -14.51 -3.87 -6.72
CA ALA A 35 -15.19 -5.06 -6.23
C ALA A 35 -14.74 -5.42 -4.80
N TRP A 36 -13.44 -5.35 -4.51
CA TRP A 36 -12.92 -5.57 -3.16
C TRP A 36 -13.42 -4.53 -2.16
N GLN A 37 -13.41 -3.24 -2.51
CA GLN A 37 -13.91 -2.20 -1.62
C GLN A 37 -15.41 -2.34 -1.35
N GLY A 38 -16.19 -2.81 -2.34
CA GLY A 38 -17.61 -3.08 -2.16
C GLY A 38 -17.89 -4.33 -1.31
N GLY A 39 -17.14 -5.41 -1.53
CA GLY A 39 -17.37 -6.71 -0.88
C GLY A 39 -16.66 -6.89 0.48
N PHE A 40 -15.53 -6.23 0.68
CA PHE A 40 -14.66 -6.37 1.86
C PHE A 40 -14.10 -5.01 2.33
N PRO A 41 -14.95 -3.99 2.59
CA PRO A 41 -14.51 -2.63 2.90
C PRO A 41 -13.61 -2.50 4.14
N GLU A 42 -13.69 -3.45 5.07
CA GLU A 42 -12.87 -3.52 6.29
C GLU A 42 -11.48 -4.15 6.07
N ARG A 43 -11.20 -4.64 4.85
CA ARG A 43 -9.97 -5.37 4.50
C ARG A 43 -9.12 -4.65 3.47
N MET A 44 -9.42 -3.40 3.16
CA MET A 44 -8.69 -2.62 2.17
C MET A 44 -7.33 -2.15 2.72
N ALA A 45 -6.27 -2.39 1.96
CA ALA A 45 -4.94 -1.82 2.17
C ALA A 45 -4.71 -0.65 1.20
N LEU A 46 -4.08 0.40 1.72
CA LEU A 46 -3.73 1.60 0.96
C LEU A 46 -2.21 1.72 0.87
N TRP A 47 -1.72 2.35 -0.19
CA TRP A 47 -0.31 2.73 -0.30
C TRP A 47 -0.06 4.14 0.21
N GLY A 48 1.08 4.31 0.89
CA GLY A 48 1.50 5.59 1.49
C GLY A 48 1.82 6.69 0.48
N THR A 49 1.88 6.39 -0.82
CA THR A 49 2.17 7.35 -1.91
C THR A 49 1.31 8.60 -1.82
N ALA A 50 0.01 8.45 -1.52
CA ALA A 50 -0.92 9.55 -1.33
C ALA A 50 -2.08 9.11 -0.44
N MET A 51 -1.90 9.25 0.87
CA MET A 51 -2.90 8.87 1.87
C MET A 51 -3.36 10.08 2.67
N LEU A 52 -4.67 10.18 2.90
CA LEU A 52 -5.25 11.13 3.84
C LEU A 52 -5.78 10.38 5.06
N ALA A 53 -5.28 10.73 6.24
CA ALA A 53 -5.72 10.14 7.50
C ALA A 53 -6.49 11.17 8.35
N ARG A 54 -7.53 10.70 9.05
CA ARG A 54 -8.19 11.52 10.08
C ARG A 54 -7.24 11.70 11.25
N ARG A 55 -7.18 12.91 11.82
CA ARG A 55 -6.42 13.18 13.06
C ARG A 55 -6.73 12.17 14.17
N GLN A 56 -8.01 11.83 14.35
CA GLN A 56 -8.48 10.86 15.33
C GLN A 56 -7.92 9.44 15.15
N LEU A 57 -7.58 9.05 13.91
CA LEU A 57 -6.92 7.77 13.66
C LEU A 57 -5.53 7.78 14.30
N ILE A 58 -4.73 8.82 14.00
CA ILE A 58 -3.37 8.98 14.53
C ILE A 58 -3.40 9.08 16.07
N GLU A 59 -4.35 9.81 16.64
CA GLU A 59 -4.52 9.88 18.09
C GLU A 59 -4.85 8.53 18.74
N LYS A 60 -5.54 7.64 18.02
CA LYS A 60 -5.97 6.34 18.55
C LYS A 60 -4.92 5.25 18.39
N ILE A 61 -4.25 5.16 17.23
CA ILE A 61 -3.32 4.07 16.91
C ILE A 61 -1.86 4.50 16.83
N GLY A 62 -1.58 5.79 17.03
CA GLY A 62 -0.26 6.37 16.81
C GLY A 62 0.06 6.61 15.33
N ALA A 63 1.33 6.95 15.08
CA ALA A 63 1.89 7.12 13.74
C ALA A 63 2.33 5.77 13.13
N LEU A 64 3.13 5.83 12.07
CA LEU A 64 3.83 4.67 11.52
C LEU A 64 4.77 4.07 12.57
N ASP A 65 4.93 2.75 12.57
CA ASP A 65 5.86 2.08 13.47
C ASP A 65 7.31 2.29 12.99
N GLU A 66 8.11 2.99 13.78
CA GLU A 66 9.51 3.32 13.44
C GLU A 66 10.40 2.07 13.26
N ARG A 67 9.98 0.91 13.74
CA ARG A 67 10.66 -0.36 13.47
C ARG A 67 10.56 -0.74 11.99
N ILE A 68 9.50 -0.30 11.29
CA ILE A 68 9.23 -0.51 9.86
C ILE A 68 9.68 0.74 9.10
N PHE A 69 10.99 0.95 9.01
CA PHE A 69 11.57 2.15 8.39
C PHE A 69 11.17 2.35 6.92
N ALA A 70 11.08 1.27 6.14
CA ALA A 70 10.67 1.27 4.74
C ALA A 70 10.13 -0.09 4.32
N TYR A 71 9.16 -0.07 3.40
CA TYR A 71 8.38 -1.21 2.92
C TYR A 71 7.49 -1.82 4.00
N TRP A 72 6.21 -2.06 3.67
CA TRP A 72 5.16 -2.57 4.56
C TRP A 72 4.59 -1.59 5.59
N GLU A 73 5.16 -0.39 5.76
CA GLU A 73 4.68 0.57 6.76
C GLU A 73 3.23 1.01 6.54
N ASP A 74 2.82 1.13 5.28
CA ASP A 74 1.48 1.51 4.87
C ASP A 74 0.48 0.35 5.01
N ILE A 75 0.92 -0.88 4.77
CA ILE A 75 0.14 -2.10 5.00
C ILE A 75 -0.08 -2.33 6.49
N ASP A 76 0.97 -2.23 7.31
CA ASP A 76 0.86 -2.25 8.77
C ASP A 76 -0.13 -1.20 9.27
N TYR A 77 0.00 0.05 8.79
CA TYR A 77 -0.90 1.12 9.17
C TYR A 77 -2.35 0.84 8.76
N SER A 78 -2.56 0.28 7.57
CA SER A 78 -3.88 -0.13 7.07
C SER A 78 -4.51 -1.21 7.94
N ILE A 79 -3.73 -2.22 8.34
CA ILE A 79 -4.18 -3.32 9.22
C ILE A 79 -4.51 -2.77 10.61
N ARG A 80 -3.64 -1.94 11.21
CA ARG A 80 -3.89 -1.33 12.52
C ARG A 80 -5.11 -0.41 12.49
N SER A 81 -5.28 0.36 11.42
CA SER A 81 -6.46 1.20 11.19
C SER A 81 -7.75 0.38 11.19
N ALA A 82 -7.78 -0.72 10.43
CA ALA A 82 -8.93 -1.63 10.38
C ALA A 82 -9.21 -2.32 11.72
N ARG A 83 -8.17 -2.83 12.39
CA ARG A 83 -8.28 -3.42 13.75
C ARG A 83 -8.82 -2.42 14.78
N ALA A 84 -8.58 -1.13 14.58
CA ALA A 84 -9.11 -0.06 15.42
C ALA A 84 -10.54 0.39 15.03
N GLY A 85 -11.17 -0.28 14.05
CA GLY A 85 -12.53 -0.04 13.60
C GLY A 85 -12.68 1.08 12.57
N PHE A 86 -11.58 1.54 11.95
CA PHE A 86 -11.63 2.49 10.85
C PHE A 86 -11.76 1.76 9.52
N ARG A 87 -12.33 2.44 8.52
CA ARG A 87 -12.38 1.95 7.14
C ARG A 87 -11.33 2.65 6.31
N ASN A 88 -10.57 1.87 5.56
CA ASN A 88 -9.61 2.34 4.57
C ASN A 88 -10.31 2.37 3.21
N VAL A 89 -10.18 3.47 2.46
CA VAL A 89 -10.97 3.69 1.25
C VAL A 89 -10.08 4.23 0.14
N MET A 90 -10.11 3.56 -1.01
CA MET A 90 -9.59 4.06 -2.28
C MET A 90 -10.59 5.05 -2.88
N VAL A 91 -10.08 6.23 -3.25
CA VAL A 91 -10.82 7.25 -4.00
C VAL A 91 -10.45 7.09 -5.48
N PHE A 92 -11.21 6.28 -6.20
CA PHE A 92 -10.85 5.87 -7.57
C PHE A 92 -10.86 7.00 -8.61
N ASP A 93 -11.47 8.14 -8.29
CA ASP A 93 -11.48 9.32 -9.16
C ASP A 93 -10.26 10.23 -8.92
N ALA A 94 -9.43 9.92 -7.91
CA ALA A 94 -8.18 10.62 -7.62
C ALA A 94 -7.00 9.85 -8.21
N MET A 95 -6.27 10.48 -9.14
CA MET A 95 -5.08 9.92 -9.77
C MET A 95 -3.83 10.67 -9.32
N ILE A 96 -2.79 9.92 -8.96
CA ILE A 96 -1.52 10.46 -8.50
C ILE A 96 -0.40 9.90 -9.36
N PHE A 97 0.43 10.80 -9.88
CA PHE A 97 1.63 10.44 -10.62
C PHE A 97 2.78 10.18 -9.66
N HIS A 98 3.38 9.00 -9.75
CA HIS A 98 4.58 8.64 -9.02
C HIS A 98 5.67 8.27 -10.02
N ALA A 99 6.85 8.88 -9.90
CA ALA A 99 7.96 8.58 -10.77
C ALA A 99 8.27 7.08 -10.71
N ALA A 100 8.32 6.42 -11.87
CA ALA A 100 8.64 5.01 -11.95
C ALA A 100 10.04 4.76 -11.37
N LYS A 101 10.19 3.67 -10.62
CA LYS A 101 11.53 3.18 -10.28
C LYS A 101 12.26 2.83 -11.59
N PRO A 102 13.59 3.00 -11.67
CA PRO A 102 14.36 2.52 -12.79
C PRO A 102 14.02 1.05 -13.07
N THR A 103 13.93 0.69 -14.34
CA THR A 103 13.65 -0.70 -14.73
C THR A 103 14.70 -1.62 -14.10
N ILE A 104 14.23 -2.53 -13.25
CA ILE A 104 15.06 -3.59 -12.67
C ILE A 104 15.15 -4.68 -13.74
N ALA A 105 16.28 -4.76 -14.43
CA ALA A 105 16.48 -5.77 -15.48
C ALA A 105 16.66 -7.18 -14.87
N THR A 106 17.32 -7.25 -13.71
CA THR A 106 17.54 -8.49 -12.97
C THR A 106 17.39 -8.27 -11.46
N PRO A 107 17.10 -9.31 -10.66
CA PRO A 107 17.08 -9.21 -9.20
C PRO A 107 18.39 -8.68 -8.59
N ARG A 108 19.53 -8.82 -9.30
CA ARG A 108 20.83 -8.32 -8.85
C ARG A 108 20.97 -6.80 -8.93
N ASP A 109 20.12 -6.14 -9.70
CA ASP A 109 20.09 -4.68 -9.83
C ASP A 109 19.33 -4.02 -8.67
N VAL A 110 18.58 -4.81 -7.91
CA VAL A 110 17.88 -4.36 -6.71
C VAL A 110 18.88 -4.20 -5.58
N LYS A 111 18.83 -3.05 -4.89
CA LYS A 111 19.74 -2.77 -3.79
C LYS A 111 19.52 -3.78 -2.63
N PRO A 112 20.57 -4.32 -2.00
CA PRO A 112 20.43 -5.34 -0.95
C PRO A 112 19.52 -4.96 0.22
N TYR A 113 19.47 -3.68 0.58
CA TYR A 113 18.60 -3.20 1.65
C TYR A 113 17.12 -3.44 1.37
N TYR A 114 16.70 -3.49 0.09
CA TYR A 114 15.31 -3.78 -0.28
C TYR A 114 14.91 -5.17 0.21
N PHE A 115 15.71 -6.18 -0.09
CA PHE A 115 15.44 -7.56 0.33
C PHE A 115 15.50 -7.69 1.85
N TYR A 116 16.48 -7.04 2.50
CA TYR A 116 16.58 -7.02 3.95
C TYR A 116 15.30 -6.47 4.60
N PHE A 117 14.83 -5.29 4.17
CA PHE A 117 13.65 -4.66 4.75
C PHE A 117 12.36 -5.41 4.39
N MET A 118 12.17 -5.83 3.14
CA MET A 118 11.00 -6.62 2.73
C MET A 118 10.85 -7.88 3.58
N THR A 119 11.91 -8.70 3.68
CA THR A 119 11.88 -9.97 4.42
C THR A 119 11.80 -9.75 5.93
N ARG A 120 12.57 -8.81 6.49
CA ARG A 120 12.50 -8.49 7.93
C ARG A 120 11.09 -8.05 8.32
N ASN A 121 10.49 -7.15 7.55
CA ASN A 121 9.22 -6.54 7.92
C ASN A 121 8.06 -7.54 7.74
N GLU A 122 8.13 -8.45 6.77
CA GLU A 122 7.20 -9.58 6.64
C GLU A 122 7.20 -10.49 7.88
N ILE A 123 8.33 -10.65 8.57
CA ILE A 123 8.42 -11.43 9.83
C ILE A 123 7.90 -10.64 11.04
N LEU A 124 7.96 -9.30 11.00
CA LEU A 124 7.56 -8.44 12.10
C LEU A 124 6.04 -8.21 12.17
N MET A 125 5.33 -8.45 11.07
CA MET A 125 3.88 -8.32 10.97
C MET A 125 3.16 -9.65 11.19
#